data_AF-A0A2A5CLQ5-F1
#
_entry.id   AF-A0A2A5CLQ5-F1
#
_cell.length_a   1.000
_cell.length_b   1.000
_cell.length_c   1.000
_cell.angle_alpha   90.00
_cell.angle_beta   90.00
_cell.angle_gamma   90.00
#
_symmetry.space_group_name_H-M   'P 1'
#
loop_
_entity.id
_entity.type
_entity.pdbx_description
1 polymer ?
#
loop_
_entity_poly.entity_id
_entity_poly.type
_entity_poly.pdbx_seq_one_letter_code
_entity_poly.pdbx_strand_id
1 'polypeptide(L)'
;MHETVKDYYGRELQGTSDLKTDACCDASSVPGWLKSLLKNIHPEVLSRYYGCGLVCPPLLEGCRVLDLGSGSGRDVYALAQLVGPTGVVVGVDMTDEQLAIANDTRQFHIETFGYDNVRFLKGYIEKLDQLDLEPESFDVIVSNCVINLSPDKEAVLKGVRRLLKPGGEFYFSDVYADKRVPEAVRNDPVLYGECLGGALYWNDFVTISKACGFADPRLVEDRPLEVTDPALSARVGNLRFYSATYRLFKLDDLESDCEDYGQAVVYNGDIAENSTSFTLDKHHHFETGRVFPVCGNTWRMLQDTRFCDHFQFIGDFSRHFGIFAGCGTSLPFEDNAKGDEPDACC
;
A
#
# COMPACT_ATOMS: atom_id res chain seq x y z
N MET A 1 -17.47 -2.25 17.50
CA MET A 1 -16.37 -2.40 16.53
C MET A 1 -15.07 -1.83 17.09
N HIS A 2 -14.94 -0.51 17.33
CA HIS A 2 -13.69 0.04 17.91
C HIS A 2 -13.23 -0.66 19.19
N GLU A 3 -14.11 -0.80 20.19
CA GLU A 3 -13.76 -1.50 21.43
C GLU A 3 -13.35 -2.96 21.17
N THR A 4 -14.04 -3.67 20.27
CA THR A 4 -13.70 -5.04 19.88
C THR A 4 -12.30 -5.13 19.27
N VAL A 5 -11.94 -4.21 18.36
CA VAL A 5 -10.61 -4.20 17.73
C VAL A 5 -9.54 -3.80 18.76
N LYS A 6 -9.81 -2.80 19.60
CA LYS A 6 -8.90 -2.38 20.67
C LYS A 6 -8.63 -3.48 21.67
N ASP A 7 -9.67 -4.16 22.16
CA ASP A 7 -9.51 -5.26 23.10
C ASP A 7 -8.74 -6.43 22.44
N TYR A 8 -9.05 -6.76 21.19
CA TYR A 8 -8.36 -7.82 20.46
C TYR A 8 -6.85 -7.54 20.28
N TYR A 9 -6.47 -6.37 19.74
CA TYR A 9 -5.06 -6.01 19.48
C TYR A 9 -4.29 -5.46 20.69
N GLY A 10 -5.00 -4.94 21.69
CA GLY A 10 -4.41 -4.36 22.90
C GLY A 10 -4.29 -5.35 24.05
N ARG A 11 -5.18 -6.35 24.14
CA ARG A 11 -5.27 -7.24 25.32
C ARG A 11 -5.27 -8.73 24.98
N GLU A 12 -5.96 -9.15 23.92
CA GLU A 12 -6.08 -10.58 23.59
C GLU A 12 -4.85 -11.13 22.88
N LEU A 13 -4.32 -10.40 21.89
CA LEU A 13 -3.11 -10.81 21.18
C LEU A 13 -1.86 -10.55 22.03
N GLN A 14 -1.07 -11.60 22.29
CA GLN A 14 0.22 -11.50 22.99
C GLN A 14 1.42 -11.85 22.10
N GLY A 15 1.20 -12.45 20.92
CA GLY A 15 2.23 -12.66 19.90
C GLY A 15 1.69 -13.15 18.56
N THR A 16 2.57 -13.23 17.55
CA THR A 16 2.21 -13.66 16.17
C THR A 16 1.66 -15.09 16.10
N SER A 17 1.94 -15.94 17.09
CA SER A 17 1.42 -17.31 17.18
C SER A 17 -0.07 -17.39 17.49
N ASP A 18 -0.67 -16.29 17.93
CA ASP A 18 -2.08 -16.24 18.33
C ASP A 18 -3.02 -16.01 17.12
N LEU A 19 -2.46 -15.68 15.95
CA LEU A 19 -3.19 -15.48 14.69
C LEU A 19 -3.63 -16.81 14.08
N LYS A 20 -4.85 -16.85 13.57
CA LYS A 20 -5.49 -18.07 13.02
C LYS A 20 -5.50 -18.14 11.50
N THR A 21 -4.73 -17.26 10.86
CA THR A 21 -4.58 -17.14 9.42
C THR A 21 -3.10 -17.08 9.04
N ASP A 22 -2.77 -17.42 7.80
CA ASP A 22 -1.43 -17.19 7.22
C ASP A 22 -1.23 -15.75 6.72
N ALA A 23 -2.07 -14.82 7.21
CA ALA A 23 -2.01 -13.40 6.87
C ALA A 23 -0.66 -12.80 7.26
N CYS A 24 -0.07 -13.23 8.37
CA CYS A 24 1.31 -12.90 8.72
C CYS A 24 2.30 -13.66 7.85
N CYS A 25 3.05 -12.92 7.01
CA CYS A 25 4.10 -13.49 6.18
C CYS A 25 5.14 -14.27 6.99
N ASP A 26 5.60 -15.38 6.41
CA ASP A 26 6.73 -16.17 6.93
C ASP A 26 7.99 -15.30 7.01
N ALA A 27 8.61 -15.24 8.20
CA ALA A 27 9.85 -14.51 8.47
C ALA A 27 11.01 -14.94 7.55
N SER A 28 10.93 -16.11 6.91
CA SER A 28 11.90 -16.59 5.93
C SER A 28 11.97 -15.74 4.65
N SER A 29 10.88 -15.04 4.30
CA SER A 29 10.73 -14.26 3.06
C SER A 29 11.29 -12.82 3.10
N VAL A 30 11.72 -12.34 4.28
CA VAL A 30 12.19 -10.96 4.46
C VAL A 30 13.54 -10.73 3.75
N PRO A 31 13.67 -9.73 2.87
CA PRO A 31 14.92 -9.39 2.20
C PRO A 31 16.09 -9.13 3.16
N GLY A 32 17.32 -9.43 2.73
CA GLY A 32 18.52 -9.30 3.57
C GLY A 32 18.76 -7.87 4.07
N TRP A 33 18.54 -6.86 3.22
CA TRP A 33 18.65 -5.45 3.60
C TRP A 33 17.65 -5.09 4.70
N LEU A 34 16.42 -5.60 4.59
CA LEU A 34 15.37 -5.35 5.57
C LEU A 34 15.67 -6.04 6.91
N LYS A 35 16.23 -7.26 6.88
CA LYS A 35 16.68 -7.94 8.11
C LYS A 35 17.70 -7.10 8.90
N SER A 36 18.55 -6.33 8.21
CA SER A 36 19.52 -5.44 8.86
C SER A 36 18.83 -4.29 9.59
N LEU A 37 17.77 -3.70 9.02
CA LEU A 37 16.99 -2.65 9.67
C LEU A 37 16.25 -3.16 10.91
N LEU A 38 15.64 -4.34 10.80
CA LEU A 38 14.88 -4.95 11.90
C LEU A 38 15.77 -5.31 13.09
N LYS A 39 17.05 -5.65 12.88
CA LYS A 39 18.01 -5.91 13.97
C LYS A 39 18.27 -4.70 14.86
N ASN A 40 18.06 -3.50 14.34
CA ASN A 40 18.27 -2.25 15.07
C ASN A 40 17.01 -1.80 15.82
N ILE A 41 15.92 -2.57 15.75
CA ILE A 41 14.65 -2.27 16.43
C ILE A 41 14.63 -2.96 17.80
N HIS A 42 14.10 -2.26 18.79
CA HIS A 42 13.97 -2.77 20.16
C HIS A 42 13.20 -4.11 20.18
N PRO A 43 13.68 -5.14 20.90
CA PRO A 43 13.06 -6.47 20.89
C PRO A 43 11.58 -6.49 21.31
N GLU A 44 11.19 -5.61 22.22
CA GLU A 44 9.80 -5.51 22.68
C GLU A 44 8.86 -5.06 21.54
N VAL A 45 9.29 -4.08 20.74
CA VAL A 45 8.54 -3.63 19.54
C VAL A 45 8.39 -4.76 18.53
N LEU A 46 9.47 -5.52 18.28
CA LEU A 46 9.43 -6.64 17.34
C LEU A 46 8.49 -7.76 17.81
N SER A 47 8.43 -8.02 19.12
CA SER A 47 7.59 -9.09 19.69
C SER A 47 6.09 -8.80 19.64
N ARG A 48 5.70 -7.53 19.50
CA ARG A 48 4.31 -7.03 19.55
C ARG A 48 3.76 -6.65 18.17
N TYR A 49 4.24 -7.31 17.12
CA TYR A 49 3.88 -7.01 15.74
C TYR A 49 2.89 -8.03 15.18
N TYR A 50 1.84 -7.55 14.49
CA TYR A 50 0.74 -8.38 13.97
C TYR A 50 0.42 -8.16 12.49
N GLY A 51 1.28 -7.46 11.75
CA GLY A 51 1.03 -7.13 10.34
C GLY A 51 1.56 -8.18 9.36
N CYS A 52 1.21 -8.00 8.09
CA CYS A 52 1.37 -8.99 7.03
C CYS A 52 2.76 -8.95 6.35
N GLY A 53 3.74 -8.19 6.86
CA GLY A 53 5.04 -7.98 6.20
C GLY A 53 5.74 -6.69 6.66
N LEU A 54 6.57 -6.07 5.83
CA LEU A 54 6.87 -4.62 5.97
C LEU A 54 6.40 -3.94 4.69
N VAL A 55 5.63 -2.88 4.84
CA VAL A 55 5.22 -2.03 3.71
C VAL A 55 6.28 -0.95 3.52
N CYS A 56 7.19 -1.18 2.57
CA CYS A 56 8.34 -0.32 2.34
C CYS A 56 8.46 0.07 0.87
N PRO A 57 7.84 1.19 0.45
CA PRO A 57 8.09 1.71 -0.88
C PRO A 57 9.54 2.21 -1.02
N PRO A 58 10.10 2.24 -2.24
CA PRO A 58 11.44 2.75 -2.48
C PRO A 58 11.47 4.28 -2.46
N LEU A 59 12.69 4.84 -2.45
CA LEU A 59 12.98 6.28 -2.52
C LEU A 59 12.37 7.05 -1.34
N LEU A 60 12.77 6.69 -0.13
CA LEU A 60 12.27 7.32 1.10
C LEU A 60 13.22 8.33 1.73
N GLU A 61 14.47 8.43 1.28
CA GLU A 61 15.45 9.34 1.86
C GLU A 61 14.93 10.79 1.89
N GLY A 62 14.93 11.40 3.06
CA GLY A 62 14.40 12.75 3.29
C GLY A 62 12.88 12.88 3.28
N CYS A 63 12.12 11.82 2.99
CA CYS A 63 10.66 11.88 2.95
C CYS A 63 10.05 12.09 4.34
N ARG A 64 8.89 12.73 4.36
CA ARG A 64 7.96 12.73 5.49
C ARG A 64 6.92 11.64 5.28
N VAL A 65 6.94 10.63 6.15
CA VAL A 65 6.12 9.42 6.05
C VAL A 65 5.08 9.37 7.18
N LEU A 66 3.85 8.96 6.86
CA LEU A 66 2.82 8.65 7.85
C LEU A 66 2.53 7.14 7.82
N ASP A 67 2.56 6.49 8.98
CA ASP A 67 2.15 5.11 9.15
C ASP A 67 0.79 5.06 9.87
N LEU A 68 -0.21 4.47 9.21
CA LEU A 68 -1.55 4.31 9.75
C LEU A 68 -1.69 2.96 10.45
N GLY A 69 -2.10 2.98 11.72
CA GLY A 69 -2.17 1.78 12.56
C GLY A 69 -0.78 1.29 12.98
N SER A 70 0.04 2.22 13.47
CA SER A 70 1.47 1.96 13.70
C SER A 70 1.78 0.94 14.80
N GLY A 71 0.80 0.59 15.64
CA GLY A 71 0.98 -0.31 16.78
C GLY A 71 2.13 0.14 17.68
N SER A 72 2.97 -0.82 18.07
CA SER A 72 4.19 -0.59 18.87
C SER A 72 5.32 0.09 18.08
N GLY A 73 5.13 0.37 16.79
CA GLY A 73 6.03 1.20 15.99
C GLY A 73 7.08 0.45 15.17
N ARG A 74 6.96 -0.87 14.97
CA ARG A 74 7.93 -1.64 14.15
C ARG A 74 8.17 -0.99 12.79
N ASP A 75 7.10 -0.72 12.05
CA ASP A 75 7.19 -0.19 10.69
C ASP A 75 7.69 1.26 10.74
N VAL A 76 7.20 2.08 11.68
CA VAL A 76 7.72 3.43 11.95
C VAL A 76 9.24 3.45 12.17
N TYR A 77 9.78 2.58 13.03
CA TYR A 77 11.21 2.53 13.32
C TYR A 77 12.05 1.93 12.19
N ALA A 78 11.48 1.03 11.38
CA ALA A 78 12.14 0.57 10.15
C ALA A 78 12.22 1.70 9.11
N LEU A 79 11.11 2.40 8.89
CA LEU A 79 11.02 3.53 7.96
C LEU A 79 11.87 4.71 8.42
N ALA A 80 12.01 4.94 9.73
CA ALA A 80 12.85 5.98 10.31
C ALA A 80 14.31 5.88 9.85
N GLN A 81 14.82 4.65 9.71
CA GLN A 81 16.17 4.40 9.20
C GLN A 81 16.27 4.67 7.69
N LEU A 82 15.21 4.40 6.94
CA LEU A 82 15.16 4.56 5.47
C LEU A 82 14.99 6.01 5.05
N VAL A 83 14.21 6.79 5.80
CA VAL A 83 14.07 8.23 5.54
C VAL A 83 15.30 9.02 5.98
N GLY A 84 16.13 8.43 6.86
CA GLY A 84 17.36 9.04 7.34
C GLY A 84 17.16 10.27 8.23
N PRO A 85 18.25 10.97 8.58
CA PRO A 85 18.24 12.05 9.57
C PRO A 85 17.49 13.32 9.14
N THR A 86 17.24 13.50 7.83
CA THR A 86 16.50 14.65 7.28
C THR A 86 15.02 14.36 7.06
N GLY A 87 14.64 13.08 7.02
CA GLY A 87 13.24 12.66 6.91
C GLY A 87 12.54 12.61 8.26
N VAL A 88 11.24 12.31 8.24
CA VAL A 88 10.41 12.20 9.45
C VAL A 88 9.40 11.09 9.27
N VAL A 89 9.16 10.29 10.31
CA VAL A 89 8.09 9.29 10.32
C VAL A 89 7.11 9.58 11.45
N VAL A 90 5.83 9.63 11.12
CA VAL A 90 4.74 9.80 12.08
C VAL A 90 3.91 8.52 12.12
N GLY A 91 3.73 7.92 13.29
CA GLY A 91 2.81 6.81 13.49
C GLY A 91 1.49 7.28 14.10
N VAL A 92 0.36 6.74 13.62
CA VAL A 92 -0.95 6.94 14.24
C VAL A 92 -1.50 5.61 14.71
N ASP A 93 -1.88 5.50 15.98
CA ASP A 93 -2.59 4.32 16.50
C ASP A 93 -3.69 4.74 17.50
N MET A 94 -4.70 3.90 17.66
CA MET A 94 -5.81 4.15 18.58
C MET A 94 -5.60 3.57 19.99
N THR A 95 -4.58 2.74 20.18
CA THR A 95 -4.39 1.86 21.34
C THR A 95 -3.32 2.44 22.28
N ASP A 96 -3.69 2.75 23.52
CA ASP A 96 -2.77 3.36 24.49
C ASP A 96 -1.60 2.42 24.83
N GLU A 97 -1.87 1.13 24.96
CA GLU A 97 -0.88 0.12 25.32
C GLU A 97 0.22 -0.03 24.27
N GLN A 98 -0.16 0.02 22.99
CA GLN A 98 0.79 -0.05 21.87
C GLN A 98 1.62 1.22 21.77
N LEU A 99 0.97 2.39 21.90
CA LEU A 99 1.66 3.68 21.88
C LEU A 99 2.60 3.86 23.07
N ALA A 100 2.29 3.29 24.24
CA ALA A 100 3.19 3.31 25.40
C ALA A 100 4.52 2.63 25.05
N ILE A 101 4.47 1.40 24.50
CA ILE A 101 5.67 0.66 24.07
C ILE A 101 6.43 1.44 22.99
N ALA A 102 5.71 1.99 22.01
CA ALA A 102 6.32 2.79 20.95
C ALA A 102 7.09 3.98 21.53
N ASN A 103 6.50 4.73 22.46
CA ASN A 103 7.15 5.89 23.05
C ASN A 103 8.25 5.54 24.06
N ASP A 104 8.06 4.52 24.90
CA ASP A 104 9.04 4.10 25.92
C ASP A 104 10.33 3.58 25.30
N THR A 105 10.25 2.99 24.10
CA THR A 105 11.41 2.49 23.34
C THR A 105 12.04 3.55 22.42
N ARG A 106 11.48 4.76 22.33
CA ARG A 106 11.97 5.82 21.43
C ARG A 106 13.41 6.23 21.72
N GLN A 107 13.78 6.32 23.00
CA GLN A 107 15.14 6.70 23.40
C GLN A 107 16.19 5.68 22.92
N PHE A 108 15.88 4.38 23.00
CA PHE A 108 16.75 3.33 22.47
C PHE A 108 17.01 3.51 20.97
N HIS A 109 15.97 3.81 20.20
CA HIS A 109 16.10 4.00 18.76
C HIS A 109 16.85 5.29 18.40
N ILE A 110 16.66 6.38 19.15
CA ILE A 110 17.45 7.61 18.98
C ILE A 110 18.95 7.32 19.16
N GLU A 111 19.31 6.59 20.21
CA GLU A 111 20.70 6.20 20.48
C GLU A 111 21.26 5.24 19.42
N THR A 112 20.43 4.32 18.93
CA THR A 112 20.83 3.31 17.94
C THR A 112 20.98 3.91 16.54
N PHE A 113 20.10 4.84 16.14
CA PHE A 113 20.09 5.44 14.81
C PHE A 113 20.98 6.70 14.73
N GLY A 114 21.17 7.38 15.86
CA GLY A 114 21.94 8.62 15.97
C GLY A 114 21.16 9.90 15.66
N TYR A 115 19.84 9.82 15.52
CA TYR A 115 18.95 10.95 15.26
C TYR A 115 17.53 10.68 15.78
N ASP A 116 16.77 11.76 15.99
CA ASP A 116 15.38 11.71 16.44
C ASP A 116 14.46 12.24 15.33
N ASN A 117 13.82 11.31 14.62
CA ASN A 117 12.96 11.62 13.47
C ASN A 117 11.58 10.92 13.54
N VAL A 118 11.19 10.43 14.72
CA VAL A 118 9.92 9.72 14.91
C VAL A 118 8.97 10.45 15.86
N ARG A 119 7.67 10.45 15.53
CA ARG A 119 6.58 10.94 16.39
C ARG A 119 5.41 9.98 16.36
N PHE A 120 4.80 9.69 17.50
CA PHE A 120 3.58 8.90 17.57
C PHE A 120 2.39 9.76 18.00
N LEU A 121 1.23 9.53 17.39
CA LEU A 121 -0.02 10.22 17.68
C LEU A 121 -1.10 9.21 18.05
N LYS A 122 -1.87 9.54 19.08
CA LYS A 122 -3.10 8.81 19.40
C LYS A 122 -4.24 9.30 18.55
N GLY A 123 -4.91 8.41 17.82
CA GLY A 123 -5.99 8.79 16.92
C GLY A 123 -6.68 7.62 16.24
N TYR A 124 -7.80 7.92 15.60
CA TYR A 124 -8.46 6.99 14.68
C TYR A 124 -8.09 7.32 13.25
N ILE A 125 -7.80 6.31 12.44
CA ILE A 125 -7.35 6.48 11.04
C ILE A 125 -8.48 6.99 10.13
N GLU A 126 -9.74 6.87 10.53
CA GLU A 126 -10.89 7.48 9.84
C GLU A 126 -11.18 8.92 10.30
N LYS A 127 -10.39 9.47 11.23
CA LYS A 127 -10.53 10.83 11.77
C LYS A 127 -9.22 11.62 11.72
N LEU A 128 -8.46 11.45 10.62
CA LEU A 128 -7.15 12.10 10.43
C LEU A 128 -7.24 13.64 10.38
N ASP A 129 -8.42 14.20 10.13
CA ASP A 129 -8.72 15.62 10.22
C ASP A 129 -8.75 16.17 11.66
N GLN A 130 -8.89 15.30 12.66
CA GLN A 130 -8.91 15.67 14.08
C GLN A 130 -7.53 15.59 14.74
N LEU A 131 -6.53 15.09 14.02
CA LEU A 131 -5.16 14.96 14.49
C LEU A 131 -4.34 16.20 14.09
N ASP A 132 -3.25 16.43 14.82
CA ASP A 132 -2.26 17.48 14.54
C ASP A 132 -1.41 17.10 13.29
N LEU A 133 -2.07 17.07 12.13
CA LEU A 133 -1.53 16.67 10.84
C LEU A 133 -1.94 17.69 9.77
N GLU A 134 -0.96 18.47 9.34
CA GLU A 134 -1.13 19.47 8.29
C GLU A 134 -1.53 18.81 6.96
N PRO A 135 -2.50 19.39 6.22
CA PRO A 135 -2.80 18.94 4.87
C PRO A 135 -1.57 19.07 3.97
N GLU A 136 -1.48 18.21 2.95
CA GLU A 136 -0.41 18.25 1.95
C GLU A 136 1.00 18.27 2.53
N SER A 137 1.23 17.52 3.61
CA SER A 137 2.50 17.53 4.34
C SER A 137 3.29 16.22 4.20
N PHE A 138 2.67 15.14 3.73
CA PHE A 138 3.31 13.82 3.62
C PHE A 138 3.68 13.48 2.18
N ASP A 139 4.91 13.01 1.98
CA ASP A 139 5.38 12.49 0.69
C ASP A 139 4.83 11.08 0.45
N VAL A 140 4.84 10.26 1.51
CA VAL A 140 4.36 8.88 1.48
C VAL A 140 3.49 8.61 2.69
N ILE A 141 2.36 7.94 2.49
CA ILE A 141 1.58 7.35 3.56
C ILE A 141 1.63 5.84 3.37
N VAL A 142 1.82 5.09 4.46
CA VAL A 142 1.83 3.64 4.47
C VAL A 142 0.80 3.10 5.46
N SER A 143 0.43 1.84 5.26
CA SER A 143 -0.47 1.09 6.13
C SER A 143 -0.28 -0.39 5.88
N ASN A 144 -0.40 -1.21 6.92
CA ASN A 144 -0.26 -2.66 6.80
C ASN A 144 -1.40 -3.37 7.53
N CYS A 145 -2.33 -3.95 6.78
CA CYS A 145 -3.42 -4.80 7.29
C CYS A 145 -4.36 -4.13 8.33
N VAL A 146 -4.53 -2.80 8.29
CA VAL A 146 -5.42 -2.06 9.24
C VAL A 146 -6.63 -1.38 8.62
N ILE A 147 -6.67 -1.12 7.30
CA ILE A 147 -7.78 -0.37 6.69
C ILE A 147 -9.07 -1.19 6.77
N ASN A 148 -8.96 -2.51 6.66
CA ASN A 148 -10.09 -3.42 6.85
C ASN A 148 -10.76 -3.35 8.21
N LEU A 149 -10.02 -2.98 9.26
CA LEU A 149 -10.52 -2.82 10.61
C LEU A 149 -11.27 -1.49 10.83
N SER A 150 -11.09 -0.52 9.93
CA SER A 150 -11.81 0.75 10.00
C SER A 150 -13.29 0.58 9.64
N PRO A 151 -14.21 1.18 10.41
CA PRO A 151 -15.63 1.18 10.09
C PRO A 151 -15.99 2.11 8.93
N ASP A 152 -15.13 3.07 8.60
CA ASP A 152 -15.35 4.07 7.54
C ASP A 152 -14.12 4.20 6.65
N LYS A 153 -14.01 3.27 5.70
CA LYS A 153 -12.89 3.19 4.76
C LYS A 153 -12.82 4.39 3.81
N GLU A 154 -13.96 4.99 3.49
CA GLU A 154 -13.99 6.20 2.66
C GLU A 154 -13.37 7.39 3.39
N ALA A 155 -13.70 7.56 4.68
CA ALA A 155 -13.12 8.62 5.49
C ALA A 155 -11.61 8.46 5.62
N VAL A 156 -11.10 7.23 5.76
CA VAL A 156 -9.65 6.96 5.73
C VAL A 156 -9.04 7.42 4.41
N LEU A 157 -9.56 6.99 3.26
CA LEU A 157 -9.02 7.34 1.95
C LEU A 157 -9.09 8.85 1.68
N LYS A 158 -10.16 9.53 2.06
CA LYS A 158 -10.29 11.00 1.99
C LYS A 158 -9.25 11.69 2.88
N GLY A 159 -9.04 11.19 4.09
CA GLY A 159 -8.03 11.68 5.03
C GLY A 159 -6.61 11.54 4.48
N VAL A 160 -6.28 10.36 3.92
CA VAL A 160 -5.01 10.10 3.23
C VAL A 160 -4.81 11.09 2.08
N ARG A 161 -5.81 11.23 1.20
CA ARG A 161 -5.73 12.14 0.04
C ARG A 161 -5.53 13.61 0.45
N ARG A 162 -6.13 14.04 1.56
CA ARG A 162 -5.95 15.39 2.13
C ARG A 162 -4.50 15.61 2.62
N LEU A 163 -3.91 14.59 3.24
CA LEU A 163 -2.60 14.69 3.89
C LEU A 163 -1.42 14.53 2.94
N LEU A 164 -1.58 13.78 1.84
CA LEU A 164 -0.56 13.65 0.81
C LEU A 164 -0.26 14.99 0.14
N LYS A 165 1.02 15.27 -0.14
CA LYS A 165 1.44 16.33 -1.06
C LYS A 165 0.95 16.02 -2.49
N PRO A 166 0.84 17.02 -3.38
CA PRO A 166 0.82 16.78 -4.82
C PRO A 166 2.01 15.89 -5.23
N GLY A 167 1.76 14.82 -5.98
CA GLY A 167 2.77 13.82 -6.34
C GLY A 167 3.08 12.79 -5.23
N GLY A 168 2.47 12.93 -4.05
CA GLY A 168 2.62 11.99 -2.95
C GLY A 168 1.93 10.65 -3.21
N GLU A 169 2.32 9.63 -2.45
CA GLU A 169 1.86 8.25 -2.65
C GLU A 169 1.29 7.64 -1.37
N PHE A 170 0.13 6.98 -1.48
CA PHE A 170 -0.32 6.01 -0.49
C PHE A 170 0.06 4.60 -0.94
N TYR A 171 0.98 3.97 -0.22
CA TYR A 171 1.50 2.63 -0.52
C TYR A 171 1.18 1.70 0.63
N PHE A 172 0.31 0.71 0.43
CA PHE A 172 -0.22 -0.09 1.54
C PHE A 172 -0.55 -1.51 1.13
N SER A 173 -0.49 -2.41 2.11
CA SER A 173 -0.91 -3.80 1.94
C SER A 173 -2.13 -4.08 2.81
N ASP A 174 -3.12 -4.79 2.26
CA ASP A 174 -4.29 -5.22 3.02
C ASP A 174 -4.89 -6.52 2.43
N VAL A 175 -5.93 -7.03 3.08
CA VAL A 175 -6.68 -8.22 2.65
C VAL A 175 -7.85 -7.82 1.74
N TYR A 176 -8.01 -8.52 0.62
CA TYR A 176 -9.09 -8.32 -0.32
C TYR A 176 -9.83 -9.63 -0.59
N ALA A 177 -11.12 -9.53 -0.84
CA ALA A 177 -11.95 -10.67 -1.21
C ALA A 177 -12.24 -10.67 -2.72
N ASP A 178 -12.38 -11.86 -3.30
CA ASP A 178 -12.82 -12.02 -4.69
C ASP A 178 -14.29 -11.65 -4.91
N LYS A 179 -15.07 -11.60 -3.83
CA LYS A 179 -16.51 -11.31 -3.81
C LYS A 179 -16.87 -10.48 -2.58
N ARG A 180 -18.05 -9.86 -2.60
CA ARG A 180 -18.58 -9.12 -1.44
C ARG A 180 -18.75 -10.07 -0.25
N VAL A 181 -18.10 -9.74 0.87
CA VAL A 181 -18.18 -10.50 2.12
C VAL A 181 -19.61 -10.46 2.67
N PRO A 182 -20.28 -11.61 2.88
CA PRO A 182 -21.63 -11.70 3.42
C PRO A 182 -21.72 -11.16 4.85
N GLU A 183 -22.91 -10.72 5.25
CA GLU A 183 -23.15 -10.14 6.58
C GLU A 183 -22.77 -11.08 7.73
N ALA A 184 -23.03 -12.39 7.58
CA ALA A 184 -22.66 -13.39 8.57
C ALA A 184 -21.15 -13.47 8.84
N VAL A 185 -20.32 -13.21 7.83
CA VAL A 185 -18.85 -13.18 7.95
C VAL A 185 -18.38 -11.81 8.43
N ARG A 186 -19.04 -10.73 8.01
CA ARG A 186 -18.70 -9.36 8.39
C ARG A 186 -18.95 -9.06 9.87
N ASN A 187 -20.05 -9.58 10.41
CA ASN A 187 -20.45 -9.38 11.80
C ASN A 187 -19.80 -10.39 12.77
N ASP A 188 -18.92 -11.23 12.24
CA ASP A 188 -18.22 -12.25 13.00
C ASP A 188 -16.99 -11.62 13.69
N PRO A 189 -16.95 -11.55 15.03
CA PRO A 189 -15.90 -10.81 15.73
C PRO A 189 -14.51 -11.42 15.53
N VAL A 190 -14.42 -12.75 15.36
CA VAL A 190 -13.13 -13.42 15.14
C VAL A 190 -12.63 -13.17 13.72
N LEU A 191 -13.50 -13.35 12.71
CA LEU A 191 -13.11 -13.09 11.31
C LEU A 191 -12.84 -11.60 11.07
N TYR A 192 -13.54 -10.71 11.76
CA TYR A 192 -13.26 -9.27 11.73
C TYR A 192 -11.89 -8.95 12.32
N GLY A 193 -11.55 -9.54 13.48
CA GLY A 193 -10.24 -9.37 14.13
C GLY A 193 -9.07 -9.84 13.26
N GLU A 194 -9.26 -10.93 12.51
CA GLU A 194 -8.31 -11.48 11.52
C GLU A 194 -8.30 -10.71 10.18
N CYS A 195 -8.90 -9.51 10.12
CA CYS A 195 -9.01 -8.66 8.92
C CYS A 195 -9.80 -9.28 7.74
N LEU A 196 -10.43 -10.44 7.91
CA LEU A 196 -11.22 -11.12 6.87
C LEU A 196 -12.65 -10.57 6.76
N GLY A 197 -13.29 -10.33 7.91
CA GLY A 197 -14.68 -9.87 7.96
C GLY A 197 -14.87 -8.46 7.40
N GLY A 198 -13.84 -7.62 7.55
CA GLY A 198 -13.80 -6.25 7.03
C GLY A 198 -13.26 -6.13 5.60
N ALA A 199 -12.78 -7.23 5.00
CA ALA A 199 -12.16 -7.22 3.68
C ALA A 199 -13.12 -6.73 2.60
N LEU A 200 -12.65 -5.78 1.78
CA LEU A 200 -13.42 -5.30 0.64
C LEU A 200 -13.32 -6.27 -0.53
N TYR A 201 -14.42 -6.39 -1.27
CA TYR A 201 -14.36 -6.88 -2.64
C TYR A 201 -13.43 -5.96 -3.44
N TRP A 202 -12.46 -6.53 -4.15
CA TRP A 202 -11.42 -5.76 -4.83
C TRP A 202 -11.95 -4.64 -5.74
N ASN A 203 -13.05 -4.87 -6.46
CA ASN A 203 -13.60 -3.86 -7.38
C ASN A 203 -14.38 -2.76 -6.64
N ASP A 204 -15.01 -3.08 -5.51
CA ASP A 204 -15.61 -2.05 -4.64
C ASP A 204 -14.50 -1.14 -4.07
N PHE A 205 -13.35 -1.71 -3.71
CA PHE A 205 -12.18 -0.92 -3.29
C PHE A 205 -11.67 0.02 -4.39
N VAL A 206 -11.49 -0.48 -5.62
CA VAL A 206 -11.06 0.36 -6.75
C VAL A 206 -12.06 1.49 -6.98
N THR A 207 -13.36 1.18 -6.95
CA THR A 207 -14.44 2.17 -7.14
C THR A 207 -14.39 3.26 -6.06
N ILE A 208 -14.28 2.87 -4.79
CA ILE A 208 -14.21 3.82 -3.66
C ILE A 208 -12.94 4.68 -3.76
N SER A 209 -11.80 4.09 -4.10
CA SER A 209 -10.53 4.80 -4.25
C SER A 209 -10.63 5.90 -5.31
N LYS A 210 -11.21 5.58 -6.48
CA LYS A 210 -11.49 6.54 -7.54
C LYS A 210 -12.43 7.66 -7.06
N ALA A 211 -13.51 7.31 -6.36
CA ALA A 211 -14.44 8.30 -5.79
C ALA A 211 -13.78 9.21 -4.74
N CYS A 212 -12.72 8.77 -4.07
CA CYS A 212 -11.94 9.56 -3.11
C CYS A 212 -10.81 10.37 -3.75
N GLY A 213 -10.70 10.39 -5.09
CA GLY A 213 -9.70 11.20 -5.82
C GLY A 213 -8.37 10.49 -6.11
N PHE A 214 -8.34 9.15 -6.02
CA PHE A 214 -7.24 8.32 -6.53
C PHE A 214 -7.67 7.67 -7.85
N ALA A 215 -7.49 8.39 -8.96
CA ALA A 215 -8.06 8.03 -10.26
C ALA A 215 -7.57 6.68 -10.82
N ASP A 216 -6.34 6.28 -10.49
CA ASP A 216 -5.70 5.09 -11.04
C ASP A 216 -4.94 4.29 -9.94
N PRO A 217 -5.67 3.52 -9.10
CA PRO A 217 -5.05 2.62 -8.11
C PRO A 217 -4.26 1.50 -8.80
N ARG A 218 -2.98 1.33 -8.48
CA ARG A 218 -2.13 0.30 -9.08
C ARG A 218 -1.85 -0.85 -8.12
N LEU A 219 -2.11 -2.07 -8.58
CA LEU A 219 -1.79 -3.30 -7.86
C LEU A 219 -0.31 -3.63 -8.07
N VAL A 220 0.48 -3.64 -6.98
CA VAL A 220 1.93 -3.85 -7.02
C VAL A 220 2.26 -5.34 -6.98
N GLU A 221 1.68 -6.05 -6.03
CA GLU A 221 1.85 -7.48 -5.83
C GLU A 221 0.64 -8.03 -5.08
N ASP A 222 0.43 -9.34 -5.21
CA ASP A 222 -0.57 -10.06 -4.42
C ASP A 222 -0.19 -11.52 -4.24
N ARG A 223 -0.77 -12.12 -3.22
CA ARG A 223 -0.72 -13.55 -2.94
C ARG A 223 -2.08 -14.04 -2.41
N PRO A 224 -2.49 -15.27 -2.71
CA PRO A 224 -3.64 -15.88 -2.06
C PRO A 224 -3.39 -16.02 -0.55
N LEU A 225 -4.46 -15.95 0.24
CA LEU A 225 -4.47 -16.24 1.67
C LEU A 225 -5.29 -17.49 1.95
N GLU A 226 -4.76 -18.35 2.82
CA GLU A 226 -5.40 -19.59 3.22
C GLU A 226 -5.91 -19.51 4.67
N VAL A 227 -7.21 -19.71 4.84
CA VAL A 227 -7.82 -19.86 6.16
C VAL A 227 -7.59 -21.29 6.64
N THR A 228 -6.52 -21.49 7.40
CA THR A 228 -6.04 -22.81 7.83
C THR A 228 -6.86 -23.42 8.97
N ASP A 229 -7.50 -22.58 9.82
CA ASP A 229 -8.40 -23.05 10.87
C ASP A 229 -9.69 -23.65 10.26
N PRO A 230 -10.00 -24.95 10.49
CA PRO A 230 -11.16 -25.60 9.87
C PRO A 230 -12.51 -24.97 10.29
N ALA A 231 -12.61 -24.43 11.51
CA ALA A 231 -13.83 -23.80 11.99
C ALA A 231 -14.03 -22.42 11.34
N LEU A 232 -12.96 -21.66 11.10
CA LEU A 232 -13.01 -20.41 10.34
C LEU A 232 -13.26 -20.66 8.85
N SER A 233 -12.59 -21.66 8.28
CA SER A 233 -12.76 -22.07 6.88
C SER A 233 -14.22 -22.39 6.54
N ALA A 234 -14.90 -23.14 7.42
CA ALA A 234 -16.32 -23.45 7.27
C ALA A 234 -17.23 -22.20 7.30
N ARG A 235 -16.85 -21.15 8.05
CA ARG A 235 -17.61 -19.90 8.18
C ARG A 235 -17.43 -18.97 6.99
N VAL A 236 -16.22 -18.92 6.40
CA VAL A 236 -15.95 -18.10 5.21
C VAL A 236 -16.49 -18.75 3.92
N GLY A 237 -16.70 -20.06 3.93
CA GLY A 237 -17.27 -20.79 2.79
C GLY A 237 -16.39 -20.72 1.54
N ASN A 238 -16.96 -20.31 0.41
CA ASN A 238 -16.27 -20.24 -0.89
C ASN A 238 -15.64 -18.86 -1.19
N LEU A 239 -15.43 -18.03 -0.15
CA LEU A 239 -14.71 -16.77 -0.30
C LEU A 239 -13.23 -17.06 -0.50
N ARG A 240 -12.60 -16.34 -1.44
CA ARG A 240 -11.16 -16.35 -1.60
C ARG A 240 -10.60 -15.01 -1.18
N PHE A 241 -9.58 -15.04 -0.34
CA PHE A 241 -8.91 -13.86 0.16
C PHE A 241 -7.51 -13.76 -0.45
N TYR A 242 -7.05 -12.52 -0.59
CA TYR A 242 -5.76 -12.18 -1.16
C TYR A 242 -5.12 -11.11 -0.28
N SER A 243 -3.85 -11.27 0.06
CA SER A 243 -3.04 -10.16 0.54
C SER A 243 -2.52 -9.44 -0.68
N ALA A 244 -2.80 -8.14 -0.79
CA ALA A 244 -2.41 -7.34 -1.94
C ALA A 244 -1.83 -6.01 -1.50
N THR A 245 -0.78 -5.60 -2.19
CA THR A 245 -0.13 -4.29 -2.02
C THR A 245 -0.58 -3.38 -3.15
N TYR A 246 -1.15 -2.23 -2.79
CA TYR A 246 -1.56 -1.20 -3.73
C TYR A 246 -0.72 0.05 -3.56
N ARG A 247 -0.60 0.80 -4.67
CA ARG A 247 -0.09 2.17 -4.68
C ARG A 247 -1.09 3.12 -5.32
N LEU A 248 -1.35 4.23 -4.62
CA LEU A 248 -2.33 5.24 -4.98
C LEU A 248 -1.64 6.60 -4.98
N PHE A 249 -1.42 7.18 -6.16
CA PHE A 249 -0.79 8.49 -6.28
C PHE A 249 -1.81 9.63 -6.14
N LYS A 250 -1.42 10.69 -5.44
CA LYS A 250 -2.12 11.98 -5.43
C LYS A 250 -1.68 12.80 -6.65
N LEU A 251 -2.34 12.57 -7.77
CA LEU A 251 -2.16 13.30 -9.01
C LEU A 251 -3.54 13.64 -9.57
N ASP A 252 -3.82 14.94 -9.74
CA ASP A 252 -5.14 15.42 -10.18
C ASP A 252 -5.36 15.24 -11.68
N ASP A 253 -4.27 15.16 -12.46
CA ASP A 253 -4.29 15.05 -13.93
C ASP A 253 -4.29 13.60 -14.44
N LEU A 254 -4.52 12.61 -13.58
CA LEU A 254 -4.66 11.22 -14.00
C LEU A 254 -6.04 10.98 -14.62
N GLU A 255 -6.05 10.26 -15.73
CA GLU A 255 -7.25 9.90 -16.47
C GLU A 255 -7.84 8.58 -15.94
N SER A 256 -9.14 8.33 -16.19
CA SER A 256 -9.81 7.11 -15.74
C SER A 256 -9.30 5.85 -16.44
N ASP A 257 -8.81 6.03 -17.67
CA ASP A 257 -8.36 5.02 -18.61
C ASP A 257 -6.91 5.29 -19.00
N CYS A 258 -6.21 4.26 -19.47
CA CYS A 258 -4.85 4.43 -19.98
C CYS A 258 -4.88 5.04 -21.38
N GLU A 259 -4.63 6.33 -21.49
CA GLU A 259 -4.52 7.02 -22.78
C GLU A 259 -3.08 6.97 -23.34
N ASP A 260 -2.97 6.88 -24.66
CA ASP A 260 -1.73 6.84 -25.42
C ASP A 260 -1.41 8.21 -26.01
N TYR A 261 -0.25 8.75 -25.62
CA TYR A 261 0.31 9.98 -26.19
C TYR A 261 1.64 9.73 -26.93
N GLY A 262 1.97 8.46 -27.23
CA GLY A 262 3.22 8.07 -27.87
C GLY A 262 4.44 8.19 -26.96
N GLN A 263 4.22 8.11 -25.64
CA GLN A 263 5.23 8.33 -24.62
C GLN A 263 6.02 7.05 -24.32
N ALA A 264 7.27 7.24 -23.92
CA ALA A 264 8.13 6.17 -23.41
C ALA A 264 9.04 6.69 -22.30
N VAL A 265 9.55 5.78 -21.50
CA VAL A 265 10.51 6.06 -20.43
C VAL A 265 11.71 5.14 -20.52
N VAL A 266 12.83 5.56 -19.93
CA VAL A 266 14.02 4.73 -19.69
C VAL A 266 14.36 4.81 -18.22
N TYR A 267 14.43 3.66 -17.56
CA TYR A 267 14.87 3.60 -16.17
C TYR A 267 16.40 3.71 -16.06
N ASN A 268 16.89 4.58 -15.17
CA ASN A 268 18.32 4.87 -15.02
C ASN A 268 19.12 3.77 -14.29
N GLY A 269 18.47 2.93 -13.48
CA GLY A 269 19.15 1.87 -12.73
C GLY A 269 19.85 2.33 -11.45
N ASP A 270 19.43 3.47 -10.90
CA ASP A 270 20.06 4.16 -9.76
C ASP A 270 19.25 4.07 -8.45
N ILE A 271 18.08 3.43 -8.45
CA ILE A 271 17.35 3.12 -7.22
C ILE A 271 18.05 1.97 -6.50
N ALA A 272 18.36 2.17 -5.21
CA ALA A 272 19.00 1.16 -4.36
C ALA A 272 18.24 -0.18 -4.41
N GLU A 273 18.99 -1.29 -4.40
CA GLU A 273 18.49 -2.67 -4.55
C GLU A 273 17.75 -2.97 -5.88
N ASN A 274 17.62 -2.00 -6.78
CA ASN A 274 16.85 -2.10 -8.03
C ASN A 274 17.71 -1.65 -9.23
N SER A 275 19.00 -1.98 -9.25
CA SER A 275 19.92 -1.49 -10.28
C SER A 275 19.73 -2.13 -11.65
N THR A 276 19.17 -3.35 -11.72
CA THR A 276 18.93 -4.08 -12.96
C THR A 276 17.56 -3.81 -13.55
N SER A 277 16.57 -3.61 -12.68
CA SER A 277 15.20 -3.32 -13.07
C SER A 277 14.41 -2.74 -11.90
N PHE A 278 13.33 -2.04 -12.25
CA PHE A 278 12.38 -1.47 -11.30
C PHE A 278 10.96 -1.90 -11.68
N THR A 279 10.20 -2.38 -10.69
CA THR A 279 8.79 -2.71 -10.86
C THR A 279 7.94 -1.61 -10.23
N LEU A 280 7.18 -0.88 -11.06
CA LEU A 280 6.21 0.10 -10.56
C LEU A 280 4.94 -0.61 -10.07
N ASP A 281 4.43 -1.56 -10.84
CA ASP A 281 3.25 -2.35 -10.51
C ASP A 281 3.27 -3.68 -11.27
N LYS A 282 2.23 -4.52 -11.14
CA LYS A 282 2.18 -5.84 -11.80
C LYS A 282 2.29 -5.78 -13.33
N HIS A 283 2.07 -4.63 -13.96
CA HIS A 283 2.09 -4.45 -15.41
C HIS A 283 3.34 -3.71 -15.91
N HIS A 284 4.06 -3.01 -15.03
CA HIS A 284 5.17 -2.14 -15.40
C HIS A 284 6.49 -2.59 -14.77
N HIS A 285 7.27 -3.33 -15.56
CA HIS A 285 8.63 -3.77 -15.22
C HIS A 285 9.64 -3.12 -16.17
N PHE A 286 10.47 -2.23 -15.63
CA PHE A 286 11.43 -1.44 -16.39
C PHE A 286 12.83 -2.03 -16.23
N GLU A 287 13.41 -2.56 -17.31
CA GLU A 287 14.82 -2.93 -17.35
C GLU A 287 15.69 -1.68 -17.50
N THR A 288 16.81 -1.62 -16.75
CA THR A 288 17.73 -0.49 -16.78
C THR A 288 18.26 -0.22 -18.18
N GLY A 289 18.18 1.04 -18.62
CA GLY A 289 18.66 1.48 -19.93
C GLY A 289 17.78 1.08 -21.12
N ARG A 290 16.67 0.36 -20.89
CA ARG A 290 15.75 -0.04 -21.96
C ARG A 290 14.62 0.98 -22.11
N VAL A 291 14.33 1.36 -23.35
CA VAL A 291 13.15 2.16 -23.69
C VAL A 291 11.89 1.32 -23.49
N PHE A 292 10.95 1.85 -22.72
CA PHE A 292 9.68 1.20 -22.38
C PHE A 292 8.51 2.14 -22.70
N PRO A 293 7.61 1.78 -23.64
CA PRO A 293 6.40 2.58 -23.92
C PRO A 293 5.45 2.61 -22.73
N VAL A 294 4.86 3.76 -22.44
CA VAL A 294 3.95 3.94 -21.30
C VAL A 294 2.73 4.77 -21.69
N CYS A 295 1.61 4.54 -21.01
CA CYS A 295 0.44 5.42 -21.10
C CYS A 295 0.67 6.73 -20.35
N GLY A 296 -0.20 7.72 -20.60
CA GLY A 296 -0.16 9.03 -19.96
C GLY A 296 -0.14 8.98 -18.44
N ASN A 297 -0.98 8.13 -17.84
CA ASN A 297 -1.02 7.96 -16.39
C ASN A 297 0.31 7.46 -15.82
N THR A 298 0.88 6.39 -16.39
CA THR A 298 2.17 5.83 -15.93
C THR A 298 3.27 6.87 -16.11
N TRP A 299 3.26 7.62 -17.22
CA TRP A 299 4.22 8.70 -17.44
C TRP A 299 4.14 9.77 -16.34
N ARG A 300 2.94 10.21 -15.96
CA ARG A 300 2.73 11.16 -14.84
C ARG A 300 3.12 10.59 -13.49
N MET A 301 2.78 9.33 -13.22
CA MET A 301 3.19 8.65 -11.98
C MET A 301 4.72 8.61 -11.82
N LEU A 302 5.45 8.58 -12.93
CA LEU A 302 6.91 8.64 -12.91
C LEU A 302 7.44 10.09 -12.90
N GLN A 303 6.90 10.98 -13.74
CA GLN A 303 7.42 12.34 -13.90
C GLN A 303 7.01 13.28 -12.77
N ASP A 304 5.77 13.20 -12.31
CA ASP A 304 5.17 14.18 -11.39
C ASP A 304 5.33 13.75 -9.91
N THR A 305 6.25 12.83 -9.64
CA THR A 305 6.48 12.26 -8.31
C THR A 305 7.98 12.14 -8.02
N ARG A 306 8.33 11.61 -6.85
CA ARG A 306 9.72 11.35 -6.45
C ARG A 306 10.49 10.39 -7.37
N PHE A 307 9.82 9.72 -8.32
CA PHE A 307 10.47 8.86 -9.30
C PHE A 307 11.13 9.64 -10.44
N CYS A 308 10.84 10.93 -10.62
CA CYS A 308 11.22 11.71 -11.80
C CYS A 308 12.71 11.62 -12.14
N ASP A 309 13.58 11.84 -11.14
CA ASP A 309 15.03 11.87 -11.34
C ASP A 309 15.63 10.50 -11.71
N HIS A 310 14.87 9.42 -11.56
CA HIS A 310 15.27 8.04 -11.84
C HIS A 310 14.88 7.55 -13.23
N PHE A 311 14.19 8.38 -14.01
CA PHE A 311 13.72 8.06 -15.35
C PHE A 311 14.08 9.14 -16.37
N GLN A 312 14.31 8.72 -17.60
CA GLN A 312 14.35 9.61 -18.76
C GLN A 312 13.00 9.53 -19.47
N PHE A 313 12.50 10.66 -19.95
CA PHE A 313 11.18 10.77 -20.54
C PHE A 313 11.29 11.10 -22.04
N ILE A 314 10.53 10.37 -22.85
CA ILE A 314 10.47 10.53 -24.30
C ILE A 314 9.01 10.84 -24.68
N GLY A 315 8.80 11.89 -25.48
CA GLY A 315 7.48 12.35 -25.87
C GLY A 315 6.85 13.34 -24.88
N ASP A 316 5.66 13.80 -25.22
CA ASP A 316 4.85 14.76 -24.44
C ASP A 316 3.35 14.51 -24.68
N PHE A 317 2.49 15.34 -24.11
CA PHE A 317 1.02 15.26 -24.27
C PHE A 317 0.48 16.00 -25.50
N SER A 318 1.32 16.44 -26.45
CA SER A 318 0.88 17.29 -27.57
C SER A 318 0.04 16.55 -28.61
N ARG A 319 0.09 15.21 -28.63
CA ARG A 319 -0.63 14.36 -29.57
C ARG A 319 -1.22 13.14 -28.89
N HIS A 320 -2.53 12.96 -29.03
CA HIS A 320 -3.28 11.80 -28.53
C HIS A 320 -3.46 10.76 -29.63
N PHE A 321 -3.27 9.48 -29.29
CA PHE A 321 -3.37 8.33 -30.18
C PHE A 321 -4.52 7.37 -29.83
N GLY A 322 -5.32 7.68 -28.79
CA GLY A 322 -6.41 6.83 -28.30
C GLY A 322 -5.98 6.00 -27.09
N ILE A 323 -6.63 4.86 -26.88
CA ILE A 323 -6.36 3.98 -25.74
C ILE A 323 -5.01 3.27 -25.91
N PHE A 324 -4.20 3.29 -24.85
CA PHE A 324 -2.93 2.59 -24.80
C PHE A 324 -3.13 1.07 -24.84
N ALA A 325 -2.51 0.43 -25.83
CA ALA A 325 -2.62 -1.01 -26.03
C ALA A 325 -2.10 -1.78 -24.82
N GLY A 326 -2.89 -2.75 -24.34
CA GLY A 326 -2.51 -3.61 -23.22
C GLY A 326 -3.03 -3.18 -21.84
N CYS A 327 -3.72 -2.05 -21.73
CA CYS A 327 -4.39 -1.63 -20.48
C CYS A 327 -5.83 -2.17 -20.29
N GLY A 328 -6.26 -3.13 -21.12
CA GLY A 328 -7.51 -3.88 -20.90
C GLY A 328 -8.81 -3.20 -21.39
N THR A 329 -8.76 -1.95 -21.83
CA THR A 329 -9.91 -1.28 -22.50
C THR A 329 -9.76 -1.43 -24.02
N SER A 330 -10.75 -2.01 -24.69
CA SER A 330 -10.80 -2.10 -26.16
C SER A 330 -11.62 -0.97 -26.75
N LEU A 331 -11.26 -0.51 -27.96
CA LEU A 331 -12.08 0.41 -28.76
C LEU A 331 -13.51 -0.15 -28.89
N PRO A 332 -14.55 0.62 -28.52
CA PRO A 332 -15.93 0.13 -28.49
C PRO A 332 -16.62 0.12 -29.86
N PHE A 333 -15.95 0.62 -30.91
CA PHE A 333 -16.49 0.71 -32.25
C PHE A 333 -15.89 -0.37 -33.14
N GLU A 334 -16.70 -0.97 -34.00
CA GLU A 334 -16.23 -1.95 -35.00
C GLU A 334 -15.30 -1.26 -36.01
N ASP A 335 -14.04 -1.70 -36.06
CA ASP A 335 -13.14 -1.32 -37.14
C ASP A 335 -13.53 -2.07 -38.42
N ASN A 336 -14.16 -1.36 -39.37
CA ASN A 336 -14.33 -1.86 -40.75
C ASN A 336 -12.99 -1.96 -41.53
N ALA A 337 -11.85 -1.93 -40.83
CA ALA A 337 -10.50 -1.89 -41.38
C ALA A 337 -9.71 -3.20 -41.21
N LYS A 338 -10.39 -4.33 -41.02
CA LYS A 338 -9.83 -5.67 -41.29
C LYS A 338 -10.69 -6.35 -42.34
N GLY A 339 -10.17 -6.41 -43.56
CA GLY A 339 -10.74 -7.21 -44.63
C GLY A 339 -10.83 -8.67 -44.21
N ASP A 340 -11.92 -9.30 -44.61
CA ASP A 340 -12.22 -10.72 -44.47
C ASP A 340 -11.01 -11.60 -44.85
N GLU A 341 -10.48 -12.34 -43.89
CA GLU A 341 -9.93 -13.67 -44.17
C GLU A 341 -10.78 -14.70 -43.41
N PRO A 342 -11.45 -15.62 -44.11
CA PRO A 342 -12.33 -16.59 -43.48
C PRO A 342 -11.54 -17.67 -42.74
N ASP A 343 -12.00 -17.97 -41.52
CA ASP A 343 -11.59 -19.13 -40.73
C ASP A 343 -11.61 -20.41 -41.58
N ALA A 344 -10.43 -21.01 -41.72
CA ALA A 344 -10.30 -22.37 -42.24
C ALA A 344 -10.62 -23.37 -41.11
N CYS A 345 -11.83 -23.92 -41.14
CA CYS A 345 -12.12 -25.19 -40.48
C CYS A 345 -11.21 -26.31 -41.04
N CYS A 346 -10.50 -27.01 -40.16
CA CYS A 346 -10.07 -28.40 -40.34
C CYS A 346 -10.12 -29.11 -38.99
#